data_AF-A0A9P6X971-F1
#
_entry.id   AF-A0A9P6X971-F1
#
_cell.length_a   1.000
_cell.length_b   1.000
_cell.length_c   1.000
_cell.angle_alpha   90.00
_cell.angle_beta   90.00
_cell.angle_gamma   90.00
#
_symmetry.space_group_name_H-M   'P 1'
#
loop_
_entity.id
_entity.type
_entity.pdbx_description
1 polymer ?
#
loop_
_entity_poly.entity_id
_entity_poly.type
_entity_poly.pdbx_seq_one_letter_code
_entity_poly.pdbx_strand_id
1 'polypeptide(L)'
;MNNQFQSIYPKTEDNDSQQGSMSSSQSCRYDSSLGLLTKKFINLLCSSTHGDLDLNRAAAQLKVQKRRIYDITNVLEGIRLIEKNSKNHVRWIGASMPNHCERNEELERQLRLLKEQNQNLDKEYKRLNGTKQKLDQEIEKVLKSNGSDCYLTMKDFMKFEDKMMMNGDQESFVVVNAPYDTSIEIHKSDNNIIQKKSKDKKKV
;
A
#
# COMPACT_ATOMS: atom_id res chain seq x y z
N MET A 1 21.26 -60.88 56.51
CA MET A 1 22.48 -60.09 56.77
C MET A 1 22.10 -58.62 56.71
N ASN A 2 22.07 -58.00 57.88
CA ASN A 2 21.76 -56.58 58.06
C ASN A 2 22.77 -55.73 57.30
N ASN A 3 22.30 -54.75 56.54
CA ASN A 3 23.06 -53.53 56.30
C ASN A 3 22.12 -52.33 56.38
N GLN A 4 22.25 -51.63 57.51
CA GLN A 4 21.78 -50.29 57.75
C GLN A 4 22.48 -49.33 56.79
N PHE A 5 21.70 -48.55 56.04
CA PHE A 5 22.08 -47.19 55.70
C PHE A 5 20.87 -46.28 55.91
N GLN A 6 20.97 -45.45 56.95
CA GLN A 6 20.04 -44.38 57.30
C GLN A 6 19.94 -43.36 56.17
N SER A 7 18.71 -43.06 55.75
CA SER A 7 18.38 -41.89 54.95
C SER A 7 18.40 -40.65 55.85
N ILE A 8 19.24 -39.67 55.50
CA ILE A 8 19.51 -38.41 56.23
C ILE A 8 18.64 -37.29 55.63
N TYR A 9 17.32 -37.47 55.65
CA TYR A 9 16.40 -36.38 55.30
C TYR A 9 15.45 -36.10 56.46
N PRO A 10 15.39 -34.87 56.98
CA PRO A 10 14.39 -34.50 57.97
C PRO A 10 13.02 -34.37 57.29
N LYS A 11 12.01 -34.97 57.93
CA LYS A 11 10.60 -34.63 57.72
C LYS A 11 10.27 -33.38 58.55
N THR A 12 9.59 -32.42 57.94
CA THR A 12 8.81 -31.34 58.58
C THR A 12 7.83 -30.86 57.52
N GLU A 13 6.56 -31.25 57.61
CA GLU A 13 5.48 -30.61 58.39
C GLU A 13 5.03 -29.27 57.79
N ASP A 14 3.77 -29.27 57.34
CA ASP A 14 3.00 -28.09 56.96
C ASP A 14 2.90 -27.13 58.16
N ASN A 15 3.25 -25.87 57.97
CA ASN A 15 2.70 -24.81 58.81
C ASN A 15 2.63 -23.46 58.09
N ASP A 16 1.51 -22.81 58.36
CA ASP A 16 0.95 -21.62 57.73
C ASP A 16 1.68 -20.33 58.18
N SER A 17 1.67 -19.34 57.28
CA SER A 17 1.80 -17.91 57.54
C SER A 17 3.05 -17.37 58.23
N GLN A 18 3.95 -16.76 57.44
CA GLN A 18 4.48 -15.43 57.73
C GLN A 18 5.10 -14.76 56.47
N GLN A 19 4.67 -13.52 56.24
CA GLN A 19 5.07 -12.64 55.15
C GLN A 19 6.59 -12.40 55.09
N GLY A 20 7.17 -12.59 53.91
CA GLY A 20 8.53 -12.19 53.58
C GLY A 20 8.64 -11.82 52.10
N SER A 21 8.67 -10.51 51.80
CA SER A 21 8.83 -9.92 50.48
C SER A 21 10.09 -10.43 49.76
N MET A 22 9.93 -11.35 48.81
CA MET A 22 11.05 -11.80 47.97
C MET A 22 10.56 -12.24 46.56
N SER A 23 10.35 -11.30 45.63
CA SER A 23 10.27 -11.65 44.19
C SER A 23 10.29 -10.48 43.17
N SER A 24 10.67 -9.25 43.53
CA SER A 24 10.80 -8.16 42.52
C SER A 24 12.18 -8.07 41.87
N SER A 25 13.18 -8.81 42.35
CA SER A 25 14.58 -8.69 41.86
C SER A 25 14.94 -9.65 40.71
N GLN A 26 14.14 -10.70 40.47
CA GLN A 26 14.42 -11.69 39.43
C GLN A 26 13.95 -11.26 38.03
N SER A 27 12.86 -10.50 37.91
CA SER A 27 12.37 -10.02 36.59
C SER A 27 13.28 -8.96 35.98
N CYS A 28 13.73 -7.98 36.78
CA CYS A 28 14.56 -6.85 36.33
C CYS A 28 15.92 -7.25 35.74
N ARG A 29 16.45 -8.42 36.12
CA ARG A 29 17.75 -8.91 35.61
C ARG A 29 17.65 -9.43 34.18
N TYR A 30 16.52 -10.04 33.81
CA TYR A 30 16.33 -10.61 32.48
C TYR A 30 16.15 -9.53 31.40
N ASP A 31 15.53 -8.40 31.77
CA ASP A 31 15.27 -7.26 30.88
C ASP A 31 16.55 -6.57 30.35
N SER A 32 17.68 -6.74 31.04
CA SER A 32 19.00 -6.23 30.62
C SER A 32 19.99 -7.32 30.17
N SER A 33 19.52 -8.57 30.05
CA SER A 33 20.38 -9.69 29.69
C SER A 33 20.97 -9.52 28.28
N LEU A 34 22.22 -9.96 28.11
CA LEU A 34 22.91 -9.91 26.81
C LEU A 34 22.14 -10.69 25.74
N GLY A 35 21.51 -11.81 26.11
CA GLY A 35 20.70 -12.61 25.20
C GLY A 35 19.48 -11.84 24.65
N LEU A 36 18.76 -11.12 25.51
CA LEU A 36 17.62 -10.31 25.07
C LEU A 36 18.07 -9.14 24.19
N LEU A 37 19.18 -8.48 24.56
CA LEU A 37 19.77 -7.41 23.75
C LEU A 37 20.24 -7.92 22.39
N THR A 38 20.84 -9.12 22.34
CA THR A 38 21.30 -9.76 21.10
C THR A 38 20.11 -10.06 20.18
N LYS A 39 19.01 -10.60 20.72
CA LYS A 39 17.79 -10.86 19.93
C LYS A 39 17.23 -9.58 19.33
N LYS A 40 17.14 -8.50 20.11
CA LYS A 40 16.69 -7.20 19.61
C LYS A 40 17.67 -6.61 18.60
N PHE A 41 18.98 -6.73 18.82
CA PHE A 41 20.02 -6.28 17.90
C PHE A 41 19.94 -6.99 16.54
N ILE A 42 19.78 -8.32 16.55
CA ILE A 42 19.61 -9.12 15.32
C ILE A 42 18.35 -8.69 14.58
N ASN A 43 17.24 -8.42 15.27
CA ASN A 43 16.03 -7.91 14.61
C ASN A 43 16.25 -6.55 13.93
N LEU A 44 17.03 -5.65 14.53
CA LEU A 44 17.40 -4.37 13.90
C LEU A 44 18.29 -4.56 12.68
N LEU A 45 19.25 -5.48 12.76
CA LEU A 45 20.14 -5.84 11.66
C LEU A 45 19.37 -6.49 10.49
N CYS A 46 18.41 -7.36 10.78
CA CYS A 46 17.52 -7.97 9.79
C CYS A 46 16.58 -6.97 9.12
N SER A 47 16.21 -5.90 9.84
CA SER A 47 15.30 -4.87 9.33
C SER A 47 16.04 -3.77 8.56
N SER A 48 17.37 -3.74 8.60
CA SER A 48 18.16 -2.72 7.94
C SER A 48 18.42 -3.05 6.47
N THR A 49 18.56 -2.01 5.66
CA THR A 49 18.83 -2.13 4.23
C THR A 49 20.17 -2.82 4.00
N HIS A 50 20.17 -3.91 3.22
CA HIS A 50 21.35 -4.72 2.93
C HIS A 50 22.07 -5.31 4.16
N GLY A 51 21.38 -5.40 5.30
CA GLY A 51 21.97 -5.92 6.53
C GLY A 51 23.12 -5.07 7.09
N ASP A 52 23.17 -3.77 6.77
CA ASP A 52 24.13 -2.81 7.33
C ASP A 52 23.49 -2.05 8.50
N LEU A 53 24.15 -2.01 9.66
CA LEU A 53 23.59 -1.44 10.89
C LEU A 53 24.56 -0.45 11.53
N ASP A 54 24.08 0.77 11.75
CA ASP A 54 24.77 1.79 12.55
C ASP A 54 24.69 1.46 14.04
N LEU A 55 25.87 1.28 14.64
CA LEU A 55 26.04 0.95 16.05
C LEU A 55 25.59 2.07 16.99
N ASN A 56 25.67 3.34 16.58
CA ASN A 56 25.17 4.47 17.39
C ASN A 56 23.65 4.45 17.46
N ARG A 57 23.01 4.25 16.31
CA ARG A 57 21.55 4.10 16.21
C ARG A 57 21.05 2.88 16.98
N ALA A 58 21.76 1.75 16.88
CA ALA A 58 21.43 0.55 17.62
C ALA A 58 21.51 0.76 19.14
N ALA A 59 22.55 1.44 19.63
CA ALA A 59 22.69 1.78 21.05
C ALA A 59 21.52 2.64 21.56
N ALA A 60 21.12 3.65 20.78
CA ALA A 60 19.98 4.51 21.11
C ALA A 60 18.66 3.76 21.14
N GLN A 61 18.39 2.90 20.14
CA GLN A 61 17.14 2.13 20.05
C GLN A 61 17.03 1.05 21.12
N LEU A 62 18.14 0.39 21.46
CA LEU A 62 18.19 -0.60 22.54
C LEU A 62 18.24 0.04 23.93
N LYS A 63 18.40 1.37 24.01
CA LYS A 63 18.58 2.14 25.27
C LYS A 63 19.72 1.59 26.13
N VAL A 64 20.84 1.23 25.50
CA VAL A 64 22.03 0.68 26.17
C VAL A 64 23.28 1.50 25.88
N GLN A 65 24.26 1.38 26.76
CA GLN A 65 25.58 1.99 26.56
C GLN A 65 26.34 1.29 25.42
N LYS A 66 27.21 2.04 24.71
CA LYS A 66 28.03 1.50 23.61
C LYS A 66 28.83 0.25 24.00
N ARG A 67 29.23 0.12 25.26
CA ARG A 67 29.93 -1.05 25.77
C ARG A 67 29.17 -2.35 25.54
N ARG A 68 27.84 -2.35 25.69
CA ARG A 68 26.99 -3.53 25.47
C ARG A 68 26.89 -3.91 24.00
N ILE A 69 26.96 -2.92 23.09
CA ILE A 69 27.00 -3.19 21.64
C ILE A 69 28.31 -3.92 21.27
N TYR A 70 29.42 -3.59 21.92
CA TYR A 70 30.69 -4.32 21.72
C TYR A 70 30.63 -5.75 22.24
N ASP A 71 29.94 -6.00 23.36
CA ASP A 71 29.74 -7.38 23.84
C ASP A 71 29.00 -8.23 22.79
N ILE A 72 27.97 -7.68 22.14
CA ILE A 72 27.21 -8.38 21.10
C ILE A 72 28.03 -8.56 19.82
N THR A 73 28.63 -7.47 19.33
CA THR A 73 29.38 -7.49 18.06
C THR A 73 30.62 -8.38 18.12
N ASN A 74 31.37 -8.39 19.23
CA ASN A 74 32.53 -9.27 19.39
C ASN A 74 32.15 -10.76 19.33
N VAL A 75 31.02 -11.14 19.92
CA VAL A 75 30.54 -12.53 19.87
C VAL A 75 30.11 -12.87 18.44
N LEU A 76 29.29 -12.02 17.81
CA LEU A 76 28.79 -12.24 16.45
C LEU A 76 29.91 -12.23 15.38
N GLU A 77 30.93 -11.41 15.57
CA GLU A 77 32.14 -11.37 14.74
C GLU A 77 33.01 -12.62 14.98
N GLY A 78 33.16 -13.04 16.25
CA GLY A 78 33.89 -14.25 16.63
C GLY A 78 33.33 -15.52 16.00
N ILE A 79 32.00 -15.60 15.83
CA ILE A 79 31.31 -16.68 15.10
C ILE A 79 31.11 -16.38 13.61
N ARG A 80 31.67 -15.28 13.09
CA ARG A 80 31.64 -14.86 11.68
C ARG A 80 30.23 -14.73 11.07
N LEU A 81 29.26 -14.25 11.84
CA LEU A 81 27.94 -13.89 11.31
C LEU A 81 27.86 -12.43 10.85
N ILE A 82 28.76 -11.58 11.37
CA ILE A 82 28.86 -10.17 10.98
C ILE A 82 30.31 -9.80 10.66
N GLU A 83 30.49 -8.78 9.84
CA GLU A 83 31.77 -8.13 9.56
C GLU A 83 31.70 -6.63 9.86
N LYS A 84 32.87 -6.02 10.06
CA LYS A 84 32.99 -4.58 10.16
C LYS A 84 33.00 -3.96 8.77
N ASN A 85 31.89 -3.29 8.41
CA ASN A 85 31.75 -2.61 7.12
C ASN A 85 32.44 -1.23 7.13
N SER A 86 32.22 -0.42 8.17
CA SER A 86 32.89 0.88 8.33
C SER A 86 32.95 1.32 9.80
N LYS A 87 33.51 2.51 10.09
CA LYS A 87 33.50 3.03 11.47
C LYS A 87 32.04 3.20 11.91
N ASN A 88 31.71 2.61 13.06
CA ASN A 88 30.37 2.57 13.62
C ASN A 88 29.34 1.76 12.80
N HIS A 89 29.73 0.96 11.80
CA HIS A 89 28.80 0.13 11.03
C HIS A 89 29.26 -1.33 10.96
N VAL A 90 28.30 -2.23 11.10
CA VAL A 90 28.51 -3.68 10.91
C VAL A 90 27.54 -4.21 9.87
N ARG A 91 27.99 -5.19 9.10
CA ARG A 91 27.19 -5.85 8.08
C ARG A 91 27.01 -7.32 8.42
N TRP A 92 25.82 -7.87 8.17
CA TRP A 92 25.59 -9.31 8.21
C TRP A 92 26.23 -10.04 7.03
N ILE A 93 27.01 -11.08 7.31
CA ILE A 93 27.67 -11.94 6.31
C ILE A 93 27.26 -13.41 6.40
N GLY A 94 26.41 -13.78 7.37
CA GLY A 94 25.90 -15.15 7.48
C GLY A 94 25.05 -15.55 6.27
N ALA A 95 25.18 -16.81 5.85
CA ALA A 95 24.56 -17.37 4.64
C ALA A 95 23.03 -17.24 4.54
N SER A 96 22.34 -17.01 5.67
CA SER A 96 20.92 -16.68 5.66
C SER A 96 20.59 -15.72 6.81
N MET A 97 19.97 -14.60 6.48
CA MET A 97 19.45 -13.65 7.47
C MET A 97 18.19 -14.24 8.11
N PRO A 98 18.10 -14.34 9.45
CA PRO A 98 17.00 -15.05 10.13
C PRO A 98 15.59 -14.63 9.70
N ASN A 99 15.37 -13.35 9.39
CA ASN A 99 14.06 -12.83 9.00
C ASN A 99 13.94 -12.56 7.48
N HIS A 100 15.00 -12.81 6.70
CA HIS A 100 15.00 -12.56 5.26
C HIS A 100 14.34 -13.72 4.50
N CYS A 101 14.34 -14.94 5.04
CA CYS A 101 13.65 -16.09 4.44
C CYS A 101 12.13 -15.87 4.38
N GLU A 102 11.49 -15.59 5.52
CA GLU A 102 10.03 -15.35 5.59
C GLU A 102 9.60 -14.11 4.78
N ARG A 103 10.40 -13.03 4.83
CA ARG A 103 10.14 -11.81 4.05
C ARG A 103 10.25 -12.06 2.55
N ASN A 104 11.23 -12.83 2.09
CA ASN A 104 11.41 -13.15 0.67
C ASN A 104 10.32 -14.09 0.17
N GLU A 105 9.92 -15.10 0.94
CA GLU A 105 8.84 -16.02 0.58
C GLU A 105 7.50 -15.29 0.39
N GLU A 106 7.16 -14.37 1.31
CA GLU A 106 5.95 -13.55 1.17
C GLU A 106 6.04 -12.60 -0.03
N LEU A 107 7.21 -12.00 -0.27
CA LEU A 107 7.42 -11.11 -1.41
C LEU A 107 7.32 -11.88 -2.74
N GLU A 108 7.88 -13.08 -2.81
CA GLU A 108 7.76 -13.98 -3.95
C GLU A 108 6.31 -14.42 -4.18
N ARG A 109 5.57 -14.71 -3.11
CA ARG A 109 4.14 -15.02 -3.19
C ARG A 109 3.35 -13.85 -3.77
N GLN A 110 3.62 -12.62 -3.30
CA GLN A 110 3.01 -11.41 -3.83
C GLN A 110 3.38 -11.19 -5.30
N LEU A 111 4.64 -11.38 -5.69
CA LEU A 111 5.07 -11.27 -7.08
C LEU A 111 4.35 -12.29 -7.98
N ARG A 112 4.18 -13.53 -7.53
CA ARG A 112 3.41 -14.55 -8.26
C ARG A 112 1.96 -14.11 -8.46
N LEU A 113 1.31 -13.63 -7.39
CA LEU A 113 -0.07 -13.16 -7.45
C LEU A 113 -0.23 -11.97 -8.41
N LEU A 114 0.62 -10.94 -8.30
CA LEU A 114 0.57 -9.78 -9.19
C LEU A 114 0.81 -10.18 -10.64
N LYS A 115 1.71 -11.13 -10.90
CA LYS A 115 1.98 -11.64 -12.25
C LYS A 115 0.76 -12.34 -12.84
N GLU A 116 0.07 -13.16 -12.04
CA GLU A 116 -1.16 -13.83 -12.45
C GLU A 116 -2.29 -12.81 -12.72
N GLN A 117 -2.47 -11.82 -11.86
CA GLN A 117 -3.44 -10.74 -12.06
C GLN A 117 -3.18 -9.96 -13.35
N ASN A 118 -1.92 -9.59 -13.62
CA ASN A 118 -1.54 -8.93 -14.86
C ASN A 118 -1.82 -9.79 -16.10
N GLN A 119 -1.55 -11.09 -16.03
CA GLN A 119 -1.89 -12.01 -17.12
C GLN A 119 -3.41 -12.11 -17.33
N ASN A 120 -4.20 -12.09 -16.26
CA ASN A 120 -5.65 -12.10 -16.37
C ASN A 120 -6.19 -10.79 -16.98
N LEU A 121 -5.65 -9.64 -16.57
CA LEU A 121 -5.99 -8.34 -17.15
C LEU A 121 -5.63 -8.27 -18.63
N ASP A 122 -4.48 -8.80 -19.04
CA ASP A 122 -4.09 -8.85 -20.47
C ASP A 122 -5.04 -9.72 -21.30
N LYS A 123 -5.52 -10.84 -20.76
CA LYS A 123 -6.55 -11.68 -21.41
C LYS A 123 -7.87 -10.92 -21.58
N GLU A 124 -8.34 -10.26 -20.53
CA GLU A 124 -9.57 -9.48 -20.58
C GLU A 124 -9.47 -8.30 -21.54
N TYR A 125 -8.32 -7.61 -21.56
CA TYR A 125 -8.06 -6.54 -22.51
C TYR A 125 -8.13 -7.05 -23.95
N LYS A 126 -7.50 -8.18 -24.26
CA LYS A 126 -7.56 -8.82 -25.58
C LYS A 126 -8.98 -9.23 -25.96
N ARG A 127 -9.75 -9.81 -25.02
CA ARG A 127 -11.15 -10.21 -25.24
C ARG A 127 -12.02 -9.00 -25.56
N LEU A 128 -11.91 -7.93 -24.78
CA LEU A 128 -12.69 -6.72 -24.97
C LEU A 128 -12.33 -6.03 -26.29
N ASN A 129 -11.04 -5.93 -26.61
CA ASN A 129 -10.59 -5.34 -27.86
C ASN A 129 -11.06 -6.16 -29.08
N GLY A 130 -11.03 -7.49 -28.99
CA GLY A 130 -11.59 -8.36 -30.03
C GLY A 130 -13.11 -8.17 -30.20
N THR A 131 -13.83 -7.99 -29.10
CA THR A 131 -15.29 -7.71 -29.14
C THR A 131 -15.58 -6.36 -29.75
N LYS A 132 -14.83 -5.32 -29.38
CA LYS A 132 -14.92 -3.98 -29.97
C LYS A 132 -14.70 -4.04 -31.49
N GLN A 133 -13.62 -4.68 -31.94
CA GLN A 133 -13.33 -4.79 -33.37
C GLN A 133 -14.44 -5.51 -34.13
N LYS A 134 -15.00 -6.58 -33.55
CA LYS A 134 -16.13 -7.30 -34.14
C LYS A 134 -17.37 -6.42 -34.26
N LEU A 135 -17.69 -5.65 -33.21
CA LEU A 135 -18.82 -4.72 -33.23
C LEU A 135 -18.61 -3.61 -34.27
N ASP A 136 -17.43 -3.02 -34.33
CA ASP A 136 -17.10 -1.98 -35.31
C ASP A 136 -17.28 -2.50 -36.76
N GLN A 137 -16.84 -3.75 -37.03
CA GLN A 137 -17.04 -4.41 -38.33
C GLN A 137 -18.52 -4.69 -38.63
N GLU A 138 -19.29 -5.13 -37.64
CA GLU A 138 -20.73 -5.38 -37.78
C GLU A 138 -21.48 -4.08 -38.11
N ILE A 139 -21.17 -3.00 -37.40
CA ILE A 139 -21.73 -1.66 -37.66
C ILE A 139 -21.41 -1.23 -39.08
N GLU A 140 -20.15 -1.32 -39.50
CA GLU A 140 -19.74 -0.92 -40.85
C GLU A 140 -20.46 -1.74 -41.93
N LYS A 141 -20.63 -3.05 -41.70
CA LYS A 141 -21.36 -3.94 -42.61
C LYS A 141 -22.85 -3.56 -42.72
N VAL A 142 -23.51 -3.28 -41.60
CA VAL A 142 -24.93 -2.87 -41.58
C VAL A 142 -25.09 -1.53 -42.29
N LEU A 143 -24.22 -0.55 -42.01
CA LEU A 143 -24.25 0.76 -42.66
C LEU A 143 -24.07 0.66 -44.18
N LYS A 144 -23.14 -0.18 -44.66
CA LYS A 144 -22.93 -0.40 -46.10
C LYS A 144 -24.11 -1.12 -46.76
N SER A 145 -24.74 -2.06 -46.06
CA SER A 145 -25.84 -2.86 -46.60
C SER A 145 -27.16 -2.10 -46.64
N ASN A 146 -27.39 -1.23 -45.66
CA ASN A 146 -28.66 -0.51 -45.46
C ASN A 146 -28.50 1.00 -45.67
N GLY A 147 -27.61 1.42 -46.58
CA GLY A 147 -27.31 2.84 -46.80
C GLY A 147 -28.54 3.66 -47.20
N SER A 148 -29.52 3.05 -47.87
CA SER A 148 -30.79 3.70 -48.22
C SER A 148 -31.71 3.96 -47.04
N ASP A 149 -31.58 3.20 -45.95
CA ASP A 149 -32.48 3.21 -44.79
C ASP A 149 -31.87 3.96 -43.59
N CYS A 150 -30.68 4.54 -43.77
CA CYS A 150 -29.97 5.34 -42.78
C CYS A 150 -30.45 6.80 -42.79
N TYR A 151 -31.75 7.03 -42.59
CA TYR A 151 -32.33 8.37 -42.48
C TYR A 151 -33.40 8.43 -41.39
N LEU A 152 -33.65 9.63 -40.89
CA LEU A 152 -34.78 9.91 -39.99
C LEU A 152 -35.93 10.52 -40.80
N THR A 153 -37.16 10.15 -40.47
CA THR A 153 -38.34 10.74 -41.12
C THR A 153 -38.81 11.99 -40.37
N MET A 154 -39.56 12.86 -41.07
CA MET A 154 -40.20 14.02 -40.42
C MET A 154 -41.11 13.62 -39.25
N LYS A 155 -41.74 12.44 -39.33
CA LYS A 155 -42.58 11.90 -38.24
C LYS A 155 -41.76 11.58 -36.98
N ASP A 156 -40.50 11.22 -37.12
CA ASP A 156 -39.63 10.93 -35.98
C ASP A 156 -39.19 12.21 -35.27
N PHE A 157 -38.99 13.30 -36.02
CA PHE A 157 -38.74 14.64 -35.47
C PHE A 157 -39.96 15.20 -34.74
N MET A 158 -41.16 15.07 -35.32
CA MET A 158 -42.41 15.54 -34.70
C MET A 158 -42.69 14.88 -33.34
N LYS A 159 -42.42 13.57 -33.20
CA LYS A 159 -42.55 12.88 -31.90
C LYS A 159 -41.63 13.48 -30.82
N PHE A 160 -40.47 13.98 -31.22
CA PHE A 160 -39.52 14.57 -30.31
C PHE A 160 -39.95 15.99 -29.90
N GLU A 161 -40.44 16.77 -30.87
CA GLU A 161 -41.02 18.10 -30.65
C GLU A 161 -42.23 18.05 -29.71
N ASP A 162 -43.17 17.11 -29.92
CA ASP A 162 -44.34 16.90 -29.05
C ASP A 162 -43.92 16.65 -27.60
N LYS A 163 -42.89 15.83 -27.37
CA LYS A 163 -42.38 15.53 -26.03
C LYS A 163 -41.75 16.76 -25.36
N MET A 164 -41.21 17.68 -26.15
CA MET A 164 -40.53 18.88 -25.67
C MET A 164 -41.51 20.02 -25.39
N MET A 165 -42.53 20.20 -26.24
CA MET A 165 -43.64 21.12 -25.99
C MET A 165 -44.40 20.77 -24.71
N MET A 166 -44.52 19.48 -24.37
CA MET A 166 -45.12 19.02 -23.12
C MET A 166 -44.32 19.41 -21.87
N ASN A 167 -43.02 19.69 -22.02
CA ASN A 167 -42.14 20.14 -20.94
C ASN A 167 -42.09 21.67 -20.83
N GLY A 168 -42.77 22.41 -21.72
CA GLY A 168 -42.84 23.88 -21.71
C GLY A 168 -41.65 24.59 -22.38
N ASP A 169 -40.72 23.83 -22.97
CA ASP A 169 -39.55 24.38 -23.65
C ASP A 169 -39.89 24.62 -25.14
N GLN A 170 -39.96 25.89 -25.54
CA GLN A 170 -40.04 26.29 -26.96
C GLN A 170 -38.62 26.36 -27.54
N GLU A 171 -37.98 25.21 -27.72
CA GLU A 171 -36.68 25.15 -28.40
C GLU A 171 -36.85 24.73 -29.87
N SER A 172 -36.05 25.32 -30.75
CA SER A 172 -36.04 25.02 -32.18
C SER A 172 -35.00 23.95 -32.49
N PHE A 173 -35.37 22.95 -33.31
CA PHE A 173 -34.45 21.89 -33.75
C PHE A 173 -33.69 22.30 -35.00
N VAL A 174 -32.36 22.17 -34.95
CA VAL A 174 -31.48 22.32 -36.11
C VAL A 174 -30.69 21.03 -36.29
N VAL A 175 -30.86 20.38 -37.45
CA VAL A 175 -30.09 19.20 -37.82
C VAL A 175 -28.89 19.65 -38.64
N VAL A 176 -27.69 19.40 -38.11
CA VAL A 176 -26.44 19.71 -38.80
C VAL A 176 -25.87 18.42 -39.38
N ASN A 177 -25.79 18.35 -40.71
CA ASN A 177 -25.03 17.32 -41.40
C ASN A 177 -23.68 17.92 -41.78
N ALA A 178 -22.62 17.51 -41.08
CA ALA A 178 -21.27 18.01 -41.30
C ALA A 178 -20.27 16.84 -41.36
N PRO A 179 -19.16 16.97 -42.12
CA PRO A 179 -18.13 15.94 -42.19
C PRO A 179 -17.50 15.63 -40.84
N TYR A 180 -16.85 14.46 -40.77
CA TYR A 180 -15.96 14.11 -39.66
C TYR A 180 -14.92 15.23 -39.46
N ASP A 181 -14.58 15.50 -38.19
CA ASP A 181 -13.67 16.57 -37.74
C ASP A 181 -14.22 18.01 -37.83
N THR A 182 -15.53 18.19 -38.03
CA THR A 182 -16.15 19.52 -37.89
C THR A 182 -16.14 19.97 -36.42
N SER A 183 -15.45 21.06 -36.11
CA SER A 183 -15.48 21.71 -34.80
C SER A 183 -16.72 22.60 -34.65
N ILE A 184 -17.50 22.38 -33.58
CA ILE A 184 -18.64 23.23 -33.23
C ILE A 184 -18.27 24.06 -32.00
N GLU A 185 -18.15 25.38 -32.18
CA GLU A 185 -17.88 26.32 -31.10
C GLU A 185 -19.16 27.04 -30.66
N ILE A 186 -19.47 27.02 -29.37
CA ILE A 186 -20.66 27.65 -28.80
C ILE A 186 -20.25 28.90 -28.02
N HIS A 187 -20.58 30.07 -28.54
CA HIS A 187 -20.39 31.34 -27.85
C HIS A 187 -21.63 31.64 -27.01
N LYS A 188 -21.51 31.57 -25.67
CA LYS A 188 -22.59 31.98 -24.77
C LYS A 188 -22.56 33.50 -24.63
N SER A 189 -23.63 34.16 -25.04
CA SER A 189 -23.83 35.59 -24.80
C SER A 189 -24.32 35.79 -23.37
N ASP A 190 -23.45 36.31 -22.48
CA ASP A 190 -23.86 36.78 -21.15
C ASP A 190 -24.68 38.07 -21.28
N ASN A 191 -25.95 37.94 -21.65
CA ASN A 191 -26.89 39.05 -21.60
C ASN A 191 -27.37 39.25 -20.15
N ASN A 192 -26.63 40.03 -19.36
CA ASN A 192 -27.15 40.66 -18.15
C ASN A 192 -26.63 42.08 -17.92
N ILE A 193 -27.55 43.02 -18.18
CA ILE A 193 -27.84 44.25 -17.40
C ILE A 193 -27.00 45.51 -17.68
N ILE A 194 -27.68 46.42 -18.38
CA ILE A 194 -27.58 47.88 -18.33
C ILE A 194 -27.21 48.39 -16.92
N GLN A 195 -26.02 48.97 -16.76
CA GLN A 195 -25.79 49.98 -15.73
C GLN A 195 -25.59 51.34 -16.39
N LYS A 196 -26.67 52.13 -16.39
CA LYS A 196 -26.62 53.59 -16.53
C LYS A 196 -25.59 54.15 -15.53
N LYS A 197 -24.40 54.53 -15.98
CA LYS A 197 -23.56 55.49 -15.24
C LYS A 197 -24.02 56.90 -15.60
N SER A 198 -25.07 57.37 -14.93
CA SER A 198 -25.15 58.79 -14.62
C SER A 198 -24.05 59.09 -13.60
N LYS A 199 -23.07 59.92 -13.99
CA LYS A 199 -22.20 60.60 -13.03
C LYS A 199 -22.47 62.09 -13.17
N ASP A 200 -23.41 62.57 -12.36
CA ASP A 200 -23.38 63.94 -11.88
C ASP A 200 -22.06 64.17 -11.15
N LYS A 201 -21.28 65.14 -11.62
CA LYS A 201 -20.28 65.83 -10.81
C LYS A 201 -20.52 67.33 -10.94
N LYS A 202 -21.10 67.91 -9.88
CA LYS A 202 -21.09 69.34 -9.60
C LYS A 202 -19.74 69.77 -9.03
N LYS A 203 -19.44 71.06 -9.29
CA LYS A 203 -18.45 71.99 -8.72
C LYS A 203 -17.06 72.02 -9.38
N VAL A 204 -16.79 73.11 -10.11
CA VAL A 204 -16.47 74.41 -9.48
C VAL A 204 -17.53 75.43 -9.87
#